data_AF-A0A917D2L7-F1
#
_entry.id   AF-A0A917D2L7-F1
#
_cell.length_a   1.000
_cell.length_b   1.000
_cell.length_c   1.000
_cell.angle_alpha   90.00
_cell.angle_beta   90.00
_cell.angle_gamma   90.00
#
_symmetry.space_group_name_H-M   'P 1'
#
loop_
_entity.id
_entity.type
_entity.pdbx_description
1 polymer ?
#
loop_
_entity_poly.entity_id
_entity_poly.type
_entity_poly.pdbx_seq_one_letter_code
_entity_poly.pdbx_strand_id
1 'polypeptide(L)'
;MLMTRWHPWRHLRTEHPDVDVEFHRHDSGCLGRWLNGSIEINPRSNQRERRCTLTHEIVHLERGPVPNDVRLARREETTVDRLTAHRLIALDALIDVLAWNRYRVDDEAAEELWVDLPTLITRVRTLTDEERRYIDTELSRRQP
;
A
#
# COMPACT_ATOMS: atom_id res chain seq x y z
N MET A 1 13.19 -18.55 -3.14
CA MET A 1 13.15 -18.06 -1.74
C MET A 1 11.71 -17.66 -1.47
N LEU A 2 11.09 -18.17 -0.39
CA LEU A 2 9.79 -17.66 0.04
C LEU A 2 9.98 -16.20 0.48
N MET A 3 9.63 -15.24 -0.38
CA MET A 3 9.56 -13.85 0.05
C MET A 3 8.50 -13.78 1.15
N THR A 4 8.91 -13.39 2.36
CA THR A 4 7.97 -13.28 3.48
C THR A 4 7.02 -12.13 3.17
N ARG A 5 5.71 -12.41 3.13
CA ARG A 5 4.67 -11.40 2.86
C ARG A 5 4.83 -10.21 3.82
N TRP A 6 4.83 -8.99 3.27
CA TRP A 6 4.87 -7.76 4.07
C TRP A 6 3.78 -7.77 5.16
N HIS A 7 4.16 -7.43 6.40
CA HIS A 7 3.27 -7.41 7.55
C HIS A 7 3.51 -6.14 8.39
N PRO A 8 2.74 -5.05 8.17
CA PRO A 8 3.08 -3.72 8.69
C PRO A 8 3.11 -3.68 10.22
N TRP A 9 2.20 -4.37 10.91
CA TRP A 9 2.22 -4.47 12.37
C TRP A 9 3.48 -5.14 12.93
N ARG A 10 4.03 -6.11 12.19
CA ARG A 10 5.24 -6.81 12.64
C ARG A 10 6.45 -5.91 12.41
N HIS A 11 6.49 -5.27 11.25
CA HIS A 11 7.54 -4.29 10.91
C HIS A 11 7.57 -3.15 11.94
N LEU A 12 6.42 -2.51 12.20
CA LEU A 12 6.34 -1.43 13.18
C LEU A 12 6.87 -1.87 14.55
N ARG A 13 6.40 -3.01 15.07
CA ARG A 13 6.85 -3.53 16.37
C ARG A 13 8.36 -3.82 16.42
N THR A 14 8.96 -4.25 15.31
CA THR A 14 10.38 -4.61 15.28
C THR A 14 11.28 -3.39 15.05
N GLU A 15 10.94 -2.54 14.08
CA GLU A 15 11.81 -1.45 13.62
C GLU A 15 11.48 -0.10 14.28
N HIS A 16 10.26 0.07 14.78
CA HIS A 16 9.76 1.29 15.42
C HIS A 16 9.00 0.97 16.73
N PRO A 17 9.63 0.29 17.70
CA PRO A 17 8.95 -0.17 18.92
C PRO A 17 8.41 0.97 19.79
N ASP A 18 8.92 2.19 19.62
CA ASP A 18 8.49 3.38 20.36
C ASP A 18 7.32 4.13 19.71
N VAL A 19 6.82 3.65 18.55
CA VAL A 19 5.68 4.26 17.85
C VAL A 19 4.41 3.50 18.19
N ASP A 20 3.49 4.18 18.88
CA ASP A 20 2.17 3.64 19.21
C ASP A 20 1.21 3.72 18.02
N VAL A 21 0.24 2.80 18.00
CA VAL A 21 -0.91 2.86 17.08
C VAL A 21 -2.18 3.08 17.88
N GLU A 22 -2.86 4.17 17.58
CA GLU A 22 -4.07 4.59 18.29
C GLU A 22 -5.26 4.65 17.33
N PHE A 23 -6.46 4.44 17.86
CA PHE A 23 -7.69 4.47 17.06
C PHE A 23 -8.50 5.73 17.36
N HIS A 24 -8.51 6.67 16.42
CA HIS A 24 -9.18 7.97 16.56
C HIS A 24 -10.21 8.19 15.45
N ARG A 25 -11.34 8.81 15.78
CA ARG A 25 -12.30 9.23 14.76
C ARG A 25 -11.81 10.52 14.13
N HIS A 26 -11.83 10.57 12.80
CA HIS A 26 -11.49 11.77 12.01
C HIS A 26 -12.73 12.26 11.27
N ASP A 27 -12.93 13.58 11.23
CA ASP A 27 -14.15 14.20 10.73
C ASP A 27 -14.16 14.46 9.20
N SER A 28 -13.30 13.80 8.44
CA SER A 28 -13.05 14.15 7.02
C SER A 28 -12.82 12.97 6.08
N GLY A 29 -13.18 11.74 6.46
CA GLY A 29 -12.89 10.54 5.66
C GLY A 29 -11.41 10.14 5.64
N CYS A 30 -10.57 10.83 6.42
CA CYS A 30 -9.20 10.41 6.72
C CYS A 30 -9.22 9.04 7.41
N LEU A 31 -8.44 8.09 6.86
CA LEU A 31 -8.31 6.72 7.38
C LEU A 31 -7.17 6.59 8.39
N GLY A 32 -6.19 7.48 8.35
CA GLY A 32 -5.15 7.60 9.35
C GLY A 32 -4.18 8.72 9.06
N ARG A 33 -3.28 8.96 10.03
CA ARG A 33 -2.20 9.95 9.94
C ARG A 33 -1.15 9.64 11.01
N TRP A 34 0.08 10.02 10.74
CA TRP A 34 1.10 10.16 11.78
C TRP A 34 1.01 11.54 12.45
N LEU A 35 0.89 11.57 13.78
CA LEU A 35 0.79 12.80 14.56
C LEU A 35 1.39 12.59 15.96
N ASN A 36 2.19 13.54 16.44
CA ASN A 36 2.69 13.57 17.82
C ASN A 36 3.40 12.27 18.28
N GLY A 37 4.05 11.55 17.36
CA GLY A 37 4.77 10.30 17.68
C GLY A 37 3.91 9.04 17.65
N SER A 38 2.62 9.14 17.36
CA SER A 38 1.73 7.98 17.17
C SER A 38 1.17 7.93 15.74
N ILE A 39 0.81 6.72 15.31
CA ILE A 39 0.02 6.49 14.10
C ILE A 39 -1.44 6.40 14.53
N GLU A 40 -2.25 7.33 14.08
CA GLU A 40 -3.70 7.30 14.28
C GLU A 40 -4.36 6.55 13.11
N ILE A 41 -5.30 5.64 13.41
CA ILE A 41 -6.11 4.92 12.42
C ILE A 41 -7.59 5.08 12.74
N ASN A 42 -8.42 5.25 11.71
CA ASN A 42 -9.85 5.34 11.87
C ASN A 42 -10.44 4.01 12.41
N PRO A 43 -11.18 4.01 13.53
CA PRO A 43 -11.72 2.78 14.12
C PRO A 43 -12.73 2.08 13.21
N ARG A 44 -13.36 2.81 12.27
CA ARG A 44 -14.31 2.24 11.30
C ARG A 44 -13.63 1.49 10.16
N SER A 45 -12.31 1.60 10.01
CA SER A 45 -11.60 0.91 8.94
C SER A 45 -11.68 -0.60 9.08
N ASN A 46 -11.90 -1.29 7.98
CA ASN A 46 -11.79 -2.75 7.88
C ASN A 46 -10.31 -3.19 7.91
N GLN A 47 -10.05 -4.49 7.93
CA GLN A 47 -8.68 -5.00 8.09
C GLN A 47 -7.74 -4.64 6.92
N ARG A 48 -8.26 -4.56 5.68
CA ARG A 48 -7.49 -4.19 4.49
C ARG A 48 -7.12 -2.71 4.54
N GLU A 49 -8.08 -1.86 4.88
CA GLU A 49 -7.88 -0.42 5.06
C GLU A 49 -6.85 -0.13 6.16
N ARG A 50 -6.94 -0.82 7.30
CA ARG A 50 -5.96 -0.70 8.40
C ARG A 50 -4.56 -1.12 7.94
N ARG A 51 -4.45 -2.21 7.17
CA ARG A 51 -3.18 -2.70 6.62
C ARG A 51 -2.57 -1.70 5.64
N CYS A 52 -3.37 -1.09 4.77
CA CYS A 52 -2.91 -0.09 3.81
C CYS A 52 -2.49 1.20 4.53
N THR A 53 -3.38 1.74 5.37
CA THR A 53 -3.13 2.93 6.19
C THR A 53 -1.87 2.79 7.03
N LEU A 54 -1.72 1.67 7.77
CA LEU A 54 -0.54 1.49 8.60
C LEU A 54 0.75 1.42 7.76
N THR A 55 0.70 0.81 6.58
CA THR A 55 1.87 0.80 5.69
C THR A 55 2.17 2.20 5.17
N HIS A 56 1.14 2.98 4.83
CA HIS A 56 1.27 4.38 4.40
C HIS A 56 1.97 5.23 5.45
N GLU A 57 1.51 5.17 6.69
CA GLU A 57 2.10 5.95 7.77
C GLU A 57 3.50 5.47 8.16
N ILE A 58 3.80 4.17 8.04
CA ILE A 58 5.18 3.65 8.17
C ILE A 58 6.09 4.24 7.09
N VAL A 59 5.61 4.36 5.85
CA VAL A 59 6.42 4.98 4.78
C VAL A 59 6.65 6.46 5.06
N HIS A 60 5.65 7.19 5.58
CA HIS A 60 5.84 8.57 6.06
C HIS A 60 6.92 8.65 7.15
N LEU A 61 6.87 7.76 8.15
CA LEU A 61 7.89 7.68 9.21
C LEU A 61 9.31 7.49 8.65
N GLU A 62 9.47 6.56 7.71
CA GLU A 62 10.77 6.24 7.10
C GLU A 62 11.32 7.36 6.20
N ARG A 63 10.43 8.15 5.58
CA ARG A 63 10.81 9.24 4.68
C ARG A 63 11.08 10.55 5.42
N GLY A 64 10.56 10.69 6.62
CA GLY A 64 10.78 11.86 7.47
C GLY A 64 9.83 13.02 7.15
N PRO A 65 10.16 14.24 7.61
CA PRO A 65 9.22 15.36 7.60
C PRO A 65 8.72 15.74 6.20
N VAL A 66 7.40 15.88 6.06
CA VAL A 66 6.77 16.37 4.83
C VAL A 66 7.16 17.84 4.60
N PRO A 67 7.57 18.23 3.38
CA PRO A 67 7.91 19.61 3.06
C PRO A 67 6.74 20.59 3.29
N ASN A 68 7.02 21.79 3.79
CA ASN A 68 6.01 22.84 3.99
C ASN A 68 5.45 23.42 2.68
N ASP A 69 6.20 23.32 1.57
CA ASP A 69 5.72 23.77 0.25
C ASP A 69 4.65 22.80 -0.27
N VAL A 70 3.47 23.33 -0.61
CA VAL A 70 2.29 22.55 -1.01
C VAL A 70 2.56 21.66 -2.23
N ARG A 71 3.36 22.13 -3.20
CA ARG A 71 3.66 21.34 -4.41
C ARG A 71 4.63 20.21 -4.08
N LEU A 72 5.61 20.46 -3.22
CA LEU A 72 6.52 19.43 -2.74
C LEU A 72 5.80 18.39 -1.86
N ALA A 73 4.92 18.83 -0.95
CA ALA A 73 4.09 17.93 -0.14
C ALA A 73 3.23 16.99 -1.01
N ARG A 74 2.60 17.48 -2.08
CA ARG A 74 1.83 16.63 -3.00
C ARG A 74 2.69 15.59 -3.73
N ARG A 75 3.91 15.95 -4.10
CA ARG A 75 4.88 15.01 -4.71
C ARG A 75 5.33 13.95 -3.71
N GLU A 76 5.47 14.36 -2.45
CA GLU A 76 5.80 13.47 -1.35
C GLU A 76 4.69 12.45 -1.12
N GLU A 77 3.42 12.87 -1.01
CA GLU A 77 2.28 11.94 -0.91
C GLU A 77 2.21 10.96 -2.09
N THR A 78 2.42 11.44 -3.33
CA THR A 78 2.47 10.55 -4.51
C THR A 78 3.59 9.52 -4.42
N THR A 79 4.72 9.90 -3.81
CA THR A 79 5.86 9.00 -3.62
C THR A 79 5.57 7.98 -2.51
N VAL A 80 4.94 8.43 -1.43
CA VAL A 80 4.49 7.57 -0.32
C VAL A 80 3.47 6.56 -0.83
N ASP A 81 2.42 7.00 -1.55
CA ASP A 81 1.42 6.12 -2.18
C ASP A 81 2.08 5.04 -3.04
N ARG A 82 3.05 5.43 -3.88
CA ARG A 82 3.79 4.50 -4.74
C ARG A 82 4.53 3.47 -3.90
N LEU A 83 5.31 3.89 -2.92
CA LEU A 83 6.12 3.00 -2.08
C LEU A 83 5.24 2.05 -1.26
N THR A 84 4.15 2.56 -0.69
CA THR A 84 3.13 1.79 0.01
C THR A 84 2.57 0.68 -0.87
N ALA A 85 2.14 1.02 -2.09
CA ALA A 85 1.57 0.08 -3.03
C ALA A 85 2.58 -1.02 -3.44
N HIS A 86 3.83 -0.65 -3.71
CA HIS A 86 4.89 -1.61 -4.07
C HIS A 86 5.27 -2.53 -2.91
N ARG A 87 5.24 -2.01 -1.67
CA ARG A 87 5.55 -2.78 -0.47
C ARG A 87 4.42 -3.76 -0.12
N LEU A 88 3.18 -3.37 -0.33
CA LEU A 88 2.01 -4.22 -0.08
C LEU A 88 1.79 -5.29 -1.14
N ILE A 89 2.04 -4.95 -2.41
CA ILE A 89 1.67 -5.77 -3.57
C ILE A 89 2.95 -6.20 -4.30
N ALA A 90 3.43 -7.38 -3.93
CA ALA A 90 4.49 -8.07 -4.65
C ALA A 90 4.07 -8.33 -6.11
N LEU A 91 5.03 -8.26 -7.03
CA LEU A 91 4.77 -8.38 -8.46
C LEU A 91 4.15 -9.74 -8.83
N ASP A 92 4.66 -10.84 -8.26
CA ASP A 92 4.13 -12.18 -8.52
C ASP A 92 2.68 -12.33 -8.04
N ALA A 93 2.34 -11.76 -6.87
CA ALA A 93 0.97 -11.77 -6.37
C ALA A 93 0.02 -10.96 -7.27
N LEU A 94 0.49 -9.84 -7.82
CA LEU A 94 -0.29 -9.07 -8.80
C LEU A 94 -0.54 -9.89 -10.08
N ILE A 95 0.46 -10.61 -10.58
CA ILE A 95 0.33 -11.48 -11.76
C ILE A 95 -0.68 -12.59 -11.51
N ASP A 96 -0.59 -13.26 -10.36
CA ASP A 96 -1.51 -14.34 -9.98
C ASP A 96 -2.97 -13.86 -9.97
N VAL A 97 -3.22 -12.71 -9.36
CA VAL A 97 -4.56 -12.11 -9.29
C VAL A 97 -5.05 -11.65 -10.66
N LEU A 98 -4.21 -10.99 -11.47
CA LEU A 98 -4.60 -10.56 -12.81
C LEU A 98 -4.92 -11.76 -13.72
N ALA A 99 -4.17 -12.86 -13.61
CA ALA A 99 -4.42 -14.08 -14.39
C ALA A 99 -5.78 -14.70 -14.06
N TRP A 100 -6.10 -14.83 -12.77
CA TRP A 100 -7.37 -15.41 -12.33
C TRP A 100 -8.56 -14.46 -12.56
N ASN A 101 -8.38 -13.16 -12.32
CA ASN A 101 -9.42 -12.13 -12.41
C ASN A 101 -9.59 -11.55 -13.83
N ARG A 102 -9.14 -12.26 -14.86
CA ARG A 102 -9.28 -11.85 -16.27
C ARG A 102 -8.82 -10.42 -16.53
N TYR A 103 -7.64 -10.07 -16.02
CA TYR A 103 -6.97 -8.77 -16.22
C TYR A 103 -7.72 -7.56 -15.63
N ARG A 104 -8.77 -7.78 -14.84
CA ARG A 104 -9.53 -6.67 -14.24
C ARG A 104 -8.81 -6.10 -13.02
N VAL A 105 -8.83 -4.78 -12.93
CA VAL A 105 -8.34 -3.98 -11.81
C VAL A 105 -9.56 -3.36 -11.13
N ASP A 106 -10.19 -4.15 -10.27
CA ASP A 106 -11.45 -3.87 -9.57
C ASP A 106 -11.33 -4.18 -8.07
N ASP A 107 -12.42 -3.98 -7.33
CA ASP A 107 -12.44 -4.22 -5.87
C ASP A 107 -12.26 -5.71 -5.54
N GLU A 108 -12.71 -6.63 -6.41
CA GLU A 108 -12.45 -8.06 -6.23
C GLU A 108 -10.95 -8.39 -6.31
N ALA A 109 -10.22 -7.80 -7.26
CA ALA A 109 -8.75 -7.95 -7.30
C ALA A 109 -8.07 -7.34 -6.06
N ALA A 110 -8.54 -6.18 -5.59
CA ALA A 110 -8.01 -5.54 -4.40
C ALA A 110 -8.24 -6.39 -3.14
N GLU A 111 -9.42 -7.02 -3.04
CA GLU A 111 -9.79 -7.95 -1.97
C GLU A 111 -8.83 -9.13 -1.89
N GLU A 112 -8.58 -9.79 -3.03
CA GLU A 112 -7.69 -10.95 -3.11
C GLU A 112 -6.25 -10.58 -2.68
N LEU A 113 -5.80 -9.37 -3.05
CA LEU A 113 -4.49 -8.84 -2.65
C LEU A 113 -4.44 -8.35 -1.19
N TRP A 114 -5.57 -8.30 -0.49
CA TRP A 114 -5.71 -7.71 0.86
C TRP A 114 -5.28 -6.23 0.92
N VAL A 115 -5.71 -5.46 -0.07
CA VAL A 115 -5.51 -4.01 -0.13
C VAL A 115 -6.83 -3.29 -0.43
N ASP A 116 -6.83 -1.96 -0.34
CA ASP A 116 -7.92 -1.15 -0.89
C ASP A 116 -7.71 -0.90 -2.40
N LEU A 117 -8.79 -0.58 -3.11
CA LEU A 117 -8.78 -0.32 -4.55
C LEU A 117 -7.83 0.83 -4.95
N PRO A 118 -7.77 1.98 -4.23
CA PRO A 118 -6.79 3.02 -4.52
C PRO A 118 -5.33 2.52 -4.51
N THR A 119 -4.95 1.69 -3.55
CA THR A 119 -3.60 1.11 -3.45
C THR A 119 -3.30 0.22 -4.67
N LEU A 120 -4.25 -0.64 -5.08
CA LEU A 120 -4.10 -1.46 -6.28
C LEU A 120 -3.94 -0.60 -7.55
N ILE A 121 -4.79 0.41 -7.72
CA ILE A 121 -4.71 1.34 -8.85
C ILE A 121 -3.34 2.03 -8.88
N THR A 122 -2.84 2.48 -7.73
CA THR A 122 -1.51 3.09 -7.63
C THR A 122 -0.43 2.10 -8.07
N ARG A 123 -0.47 0.85 -7.60
CA ARG A 123 0.51 -0.18 -8.01
C ARG A 123 0.55 -0.36 -9.51
N VAL A 124 -0.61 -0.49 -10.16
CA VAL A 124 -0.72 -0.68 -11.62
C VAL A 124 -0.23 0.56 -12.38
N ARG A 125 -0.63 1.77 -11.97
CA ARG A 125 -0.23 3.02 -12.63
C ARG A 125 1.27 3.28 -12.55
N THR A 126 1.92 2.77 -11.51
CA THR A 126 3.33 3.03 -11.22
C THR A 126 4.27 1.87 -11.57
N LEU A 127 3.75 0.84 -12.27
CA LEU A 127 4.56 -0.22 -12.87
C LEU A 127 5.62 0.37 -13.80
N THR A 128 6.87 -0.06 -13.61
CA THR A 128 7.98 0.21 -14.53
C THR A 128 7.81 -0.55 -15.85
N ASP A 129 8.52 -0.11 -16.89
CA ASP A 129 8.47 -0.78 -18.20
C ASP A 129 9.00 -2.22 -18.16
N GLU A 130 9.89 -2.53 -17.22
CA GLU A 130 10.35 -3.90 -16.98
C GLU A 130 9.27 -4.76 -16.33
N GLU A 131 8.63 -4.25 -15.26
CA GLU A 131 7.53 -4.96 -14.60
C GLU A 131 6.35 -5.19 -15.55
N ARG A 132 6.00 -4.20 -16.40
CA ARG A 132 4.94 -4.36 -17.41
C ARG A 132 5.26 -5.48 -18.39
N ARG A 133 6.46 -5.48 -18.97
CA ARG A 133 6.90 -6.54 -19.89
C ARG A 133 6.92 -7.91 -19.23
N TYR A 134 7.32 -7.98 -17.96
CA TYR A 134 7.33 -9.23 -17.20
C TYR A 134 5.89 -9.74 -16.95
N ILE A 135 4.98 -8.86 -16.51
CA ILE A 135 3.56 -9.18 -16.33
C ILE A 135 2.97 -9.69 -17.65
N ASP A 136 3.16 -8.96 -18.77
CA ASP A 136 2.62 -9.35 -20.07
C ASP A 136 3.12 -10.73 -20.49
N THR A 137 4.42 -11.00 -20.30
CA THR A 137 5.04 -12.30 -20.59
C THR A 137 4.41 -13.42 -19.76
N GLU A 138 4.27 -13.21 -18.45
CA GLU A 138 3.72 -14.21 -17.54
C GLU A 138 2.23 -14.45 -17.78
N LEU A 139 1.46 -13.41 -18.09
CA LEU A 139 0.05 -13.56 -18.40
C LEU A 139 -0.15 -14.30 -19.74
N SER A 140 0.63 -14.01 -20.78
CA SER A 140 0.60 -14.77 -22.03
C SER A 140 0.92 -16.26 -21.84
N ARG A 141 1.84 -16.61 -20.93
CA ARG A 141 2.17 -18.01 -20.61
C ARG A 141 1.03 -18.75 -19.91
N ARG A 142 0.16 -18.03 -19.21
CA ARG A 142 -0.94 -18.57 -18.40
C ARG A 142 -2.29 -18.51 -19.12
N GLN A 143 -2.34 -17.94 -20.32
CA GLN A 143 -3.53 -18.04 -21.16
C GLN A 143 -3.74 -19.52 -21.57
N PRO A 144 -4.95 -20.06 -21.41
CA PRO A 144 -5.28 -21.43 -21.84
C PRO A 144 -5.26 -21.59 -23.36
#